data_AF-A0A820EIN7-F1
#
_entry.id   AF-A0A820EIN7-F1
#
_cell.length_a   1.000
_cell.length_b   1.000
_cell.length_c   1.000
_cell.angle_alpha   90.00
_cell.angle_beta   90.00
_cell.angle_gamma   90.00
#
_symmetry.space_group_name_H-M   'P 1'
#
loop_
_entity.id
_entity.type
_entity.pdbx_description
1 polymer ?
#
loop_
_entity_poly.entity_id
_entity_poly.type
_entity_poly.pdbx_seq_one_letter_code
_entity_poly.pdbx_strand_id
1 'polypeptide(L)'
;MNSIFRTVDRQRYQFPSTSTNMDDIVGLPKPKDIDINNIRSNKEFFTHFMKQINEWFNWFDRFIDVFQHIIDWLKTHNVNRSNQILIDLLRIRDDSKMILIETKVTINSALRLLQRSKDLQRLCQ
;
A
#
# COMPACT_ATOMS: atom_id res chain seq x y z
N MET A 1 -1.63 25.30 25.31
CA MET A 1 -1.24 24.20 24.40
C MET A 1 -2.45 23.87 23.54
N ASN A 2 -2.53 24.46 22.35
CA ASN A 2 -3.70 24.34 21.49
C ASN A 2 -3.70 22.98 20.77
N SER A 3 -4.81 22.26 20.97
CA SER A 3 -5.18 20.96 20.42
C SER A 3 -5.14 20.98 18.87
N ILE A 4 -3.99 20.67 18.28
CA ILE A 4 -3.87 20.33 16.84
C ILE A 4 -4.31 18.87 16.59
N PHE A 5 -4.49 18.06 17.63
CA PHE A 5 -4.97 16.68 17.55
C PHE A 5 -6.50 16.54 17.39
N ARG A 6 -7.18 17.49 16.72
CA ARG A 6 -8.59 17.29 16.36
C ARG A 6 -8.68 16.21 15.27
N THR A 7 -9.16 15.05 15.72
CA THR A 7 -9.70 13.93 14.91
C THR A 7 -8.78 13.46 13.79
N VAL A 8 -7.65 12.85 14.15
CA VAL A 8 -6.90 12.04 13.20
C VAL A 8 -7.79 10.86 12.78
N ASP A 9 -8.11 10.80 11.49
CA ASP A 9 -8.87 9.72 10.88
C ASP A 9 -8.04 8.42 10.90
N ARG A 10 -8.24 7.61 11.95
CA ARG A 10 -7.50 6.36 12.18
C ARG A 10 -7.58 5.38 11.02
N GLN A 11 -8.68 5.39 10.26
CA GLN A 11 -8.85 4.48 9.13
C GLN A 11 -7.83 4.75 8.02
N ARG A 12 -7.32 5.98 7.92
CA ARG A 12 -6.25 6.34 6.97
C ARG A 12 -4.93 5.67 7.30
N TYR A 13 -4.69 5.33 8.56
CA TYR A 13 -3.45 4.74 9.07
C TYR A 13 -3.52 3.23 9.31
N GLN A 14 -4.61 2.59 8.88
CA GLN A 14 -4.70 1.13 8.81
C GLN A 14 -3.96 0.59 7.58
N PHE A 15 -3.17 -0.46 7.73
CA PHE A 15 -2.49 -1.09 6.61
C PHE A 15 -3.52 -1.72 5.65
N PRO A 16 -3.29 -1.74 4.32
CA PRO A 16 -4.16 -2.42 3.37
C PRO A 16 -4.49 -3.87 3.77
N SER A 17 -5.73 -4.28 3.51
CA SER A 17 -6.11 -5.68 3.67
C SER A 17 -5.57 -6.50 2.49
N THR A 18 -4.81 -7.54 2.81
CA THR A 18 -4.13 -8.45 1.89
C THR A 18 -4.56 -9.87 2.22
N SER A 19 -4.61 -10.74 1.21
CA SER A 19 -4.84 -12.18 1.41
C SER A 19 -3.52 -12.88 1.73
N THR A 20 -3.56 -14.01 2.45
CA THR A 20 -2.37 -14.82 2.80
C THR A 20 -1.47 -15.08 1.59
N ASN A 21 -2.04 -15.51 0.46
CA ASN A 21 -1.27 -15.76 -0.77
C ASN A 21 -0.54 -14.53 -1.29
N MET A 22 -1.11 -13.32 -1.16
CA MET A 22 -0.43 -12.09 -1.56
C MET A 22 0.74 -11.79 -0.63
N ASP A 23 0.54 -11.96 0.68
CA ASP A 23 1.60 -11.78 1.66
C ASP A 23 2.76 -12.77 1.39
N ASP A 24 2.43 -14.03 1.06
CA ASP A 24 3.40 -15.06 0.70
C ASP A 24 4.21 -14.73 -0.56
N ILE A 25 3.55 -14.24 -1.62
CA ILE A 25 4.22 -13.85 -2.88
C ILE A 25 5.13 -12.63 -2.66
N VAL A 26 4.68 -11.63 -1.87
CA VAL A 26 5.52 -10.47 -1.53
C VAL A 26 6.75 -10.92 -0.74
N GLY A 27 6.59 -11.89 0.16
CA GLY A 27 7.69 -12.50 0.92
C GLY A 27 8.27 -11.59 2.01
N LEU A 28 7.53 -10.53 2.39
CA LEU A 28 7.88 -9.64 3.49
C LEU A 28 6.83 -9.73 4.61
N PRO A 29 7.24 -9.58 5.88
CA PRO A 29 6.29 -9.47 6.97
C PRO A 29 5.30 -8.35 6.71
N LYS A 30 4.01 -8.64 6.89
CA LYS A 30 2.95 -7.65 6.77
C LYS A 30 3.14 -6.52 7.79
N PRO A 31 3.26 -5.25 7.36
CA PRO A 31 3.38 -4.13 8.27
C PRO A 31 2.14 -4.00 9.16
N LYS A 32 2.37 -3.49 10.38
CA LYS A 32 1.28 -3.15 11.31
C LYS A 32 0.64 -1.81 10.93
N ASP A 33 -0.55 -1.57 11.45
CA ASP A 33 -1.16 -0.24 11.43
C ASP A 33 -0.21 0.80 12.05
N ILE A 34 -0.20 2.01 11.49
CA ILE A 34 0.59 3.11 12.05
C ILE A 34 -0.10 3.55 13.34
N ASP A 35 0.64 3.47 14.46
CA ASP A 35 0.12 3.88 15.76
C ASP A 35 0.43 5.36 15.98
N ILE A 36 -0.65 6.13 16.01
CA ILE A 36 -0.64 7.56 16.24
C ILE A 36 -1.02 7.91 17.69
N ASN A 37 -1.22 6.93 18.56
CA ASN A 37 -1.65 7.11 19.96
C ASN A 37 -0.49 6.96 20.94
N ASN A 38 -0.69 7.47 22.17
CA ASN A 38 0.13 7.17 23.37
C ASN A 38 1.63 7.40 23.26
N ILE A 39 2.03 8.60 22.82
CA ILE A 39 3.44 8.93 22.73
C ILE A 39 3.81 10.03 23.74
N ARG A 40 4.91 9.81 24.48
CA ARG A 40 5.32 10.64 25.61
C ARG A 40 6.03 11.93 25.17
N SER A 41 6.52 12.00 23.92
CA SER A 41 7.17 13.19 23.36
C SER A 41 7.06 13.30 21.84
N ASN A 42 7.09 14.52 21.29
CA ASN A 42 7.05 14.75 19.84
C ASN A 42 8.20 14.06 19.08
N LYS A 43 9.38 13.95 19.69
CA LYS A 43 10.56 13.30 19.09
C LYS A 43 10.36 11.78 18.97
N GLU A 44 9.84 11.17 20.03
CA GLU A 44 9.49 9.75 20.03
C GLU A 44 8.38 9.47 19.01
N PHE A 45 7.42 10.41 18.89
CA PHE A 45 6.33 10.29 17.91
C PHE A 45 6.88 10.26 16.50
N PHE A 46 7.71 11.24 16.16
CA PHE A 46 8.29 11.34 14.83
C PHE A 46 9.14 10.11 14.51
N THR A 47 9.96 9.65 15.45
CA THR A 47 10.84 8.49 15.24
C THR A 47 10.02 7.21 15.02
N HIS A 48 9.01 6.97 15.85
CA HIS A 48 8.14 5.80 15.74
C HIS A 48 7.33 5.83 14.44
N PHE A 49 6.73 6.99 14.13
CA PHE A 49 5.95 7.21 12.92
C PHE A 49 6.78 6.98 11.65
N MET A 50 7.99 7.56 11.58
CA MET A 50 8.89 7.36 10.45
C MET A 50 9.31 5.89 10.28
N LYS A 51 9.54 5.17 11.39
CA LYS A 51 9.83 3.74 11.34
C LYS A 51 8.68 2.95 10.70
N GLN A 52 7.45 3.15 11.18
CA GLN A 52 6.28 2.44 10.64
C GLN A 52 5.99 2.82 9.18
N ILE A 53 6.20 4.08 8.81
CA ILE A 53 6.11 4.53 7.41
C ILE A 53 7.12 3.81 6.53
N ASN A 54 8.37 3.69 6.98
CA ASN A 54 9.40 2.99 6.20
C ASN A 54 9.07 1.50 6.04
N GLU A 55 8.50 0.86 7.06
CA GLU A 55 8.00 -0.52 6.95
C GLU A 55 6.90 -0.63 5.89
N TRP A 56 5.97 0.33 5.84
CA TRP A 56 4.92 0.37 4.81
C TRP A 56 5.52 0.56 3.41
N PHE A 57 6.41 1.53 3.22
CA PHE A 57 7.01 1.80 1.91
C PHE A 57 7.83 0.62 1.40
N ASN A 58 8.64 -0.02 2.25
CA ASN A 58 9.38 -1.22 1.85
C ASN A 58 8.45 -2.33 1.35
N TRP A 59 7.30 -2.50 2.01
CA TRP A 59 6.31 -3.48 1.56
C TRP A 59 5.64 -3.04 0.25
N PHE A 60 5.27 -1.75 0.11
CA PHE A 60 4.68 -1.23 -1.12
C PHE A 60 5.62 -1.35 -2.32
N ASP A 61 6.91 -1.04 -2.15
CA ASP A 61 7.91 -1.19 -3.21
C ASP A 61 7.99 -2.64 -3.66
N ARG A 62 8.09 -3.58 -2.72
CA ARG A 62 8.10 -5.01 -3.03
C ARG A 62 6.81 -5.48 -3.72
N PHE A 63 5.67 -4.97 -3.28
CA PHE A 63 4.39 -5.25 -3.92
C PHE A 63 4.38 -4.77 -5.37
N ILE A 64 4.86 -3.55 -5.65
CA ILE A 64 4.92 -3.01 -7.01
C ILE A 64 5.89 -3.87 -7.84
N ASP A 65 7.06 -4.23 -7.32
CA ASP A 65 8.03 -5.10 -8.02
C ASP A 65 7.41 -6.42 -8.48
N VAL A 66 6.64 -7.07 -7.61
CA VAL A 66 6.03 -8.37 -7.87
C VAL A 66 4.83 -8.25 -8.81
N PHE A 67 3.90 -7.35 -8.51
CA PHE A 67 2.58 -7.36 -9.14
C PHE A 67 2.47 -6.43 -10.36
N GLN A 68 3.43 -5.53 -10.59
CA GLN A 68 3.41 -4.65 -11.76
C GLN A 68 3.32 -5.44 -13.07
N HIS A 69 4.08 -6.52 -13.20
CA HIS A 69 4.06 -7.37 -14.41
C HIS A 69 2.69 -8.03 -14.64
N ILE A 70 2.04 -8.46 -13.56
CA ILE A 70 0.70 -9.05 -13.62
C ILE A 70 -0.32 -7.99 -14.04
N ILE A 71 -0.21 -6.77 -13.51
CA ILE A 71 -1.11 -5.68 -13.84
C ILE A 71 -0.91 -5.21 -15.29
N ASP A 72 0.34 -5.20 -15.78
CA ASP A 72 0.65 -4.94 -17.18
C ASP A 72 0.09 -6.02 -18.11
N TRP A 73 0.15 -7.30 -17.71
CA TRP A 73 -0.52 -8.38 -18.43
C TRP A 73 -2.05 -8.22 -18.45
N LEU A 74 -2.67 -7.81 -17.34
CA LEU A 74 -4.11 -7.50 -17.32
C LEU A 74 -4.48 -6.34 -18.25
N LYS A 75 -3.58 -5.34 -18.37
CA LYS A 75 -3.71 -4.24 -19.32
C LYS A 75 -3.67 -4.72 -20.77
N THR A 76 -2.73 -5.60 -21.14
CA THR A 76 -2.67 -6.13 -22.52
C THR A 76 -3.93 -6.92 -22.90
N HIS A 77 -4.67 -7.43 -21.90
CA HIS A 77 -5.94 -8.13 -22.06
C HIS A 77 -7.18 -7.22 -21.87
N ASN A 78 -7.01 -5.90 -21.84
CA ASN A 78 -8.07 -4.90 -21.72
C ASN A 78 -8.97 -5.08 -20.48
N VAL A 79 -8.43 -5.61 -19.37
CA VAL A 79 -9.19 -5.71 -18.12
C VAL A 79 -9.50 -4.31 -17.61
N ASN A 80 -10.77 -4.06 -17.25
CA ASN A 80 -11.22 -2.73 -16.84
C ASN A 80 -10.34 -2.13 -15.72
N ARG A 81 -9.97 -0.85 -15.87
CA ARG A 81 -9.13 -0.06 -14.95
C ARG A 81 -7.66 -0.49 -14.79
N SER A 82 -7.22 -1.60 -15.41
CA SER A 82 -5.82 -2.07 -15.33
C SER A 82 -4.81 -1.04 -15.85
N ASN A 83 -5.11 -0.37 -16.97
CA ASN A 83 -4.23 0.65 -17.55
C ASN A 83 -4.00 1.84 -16.60
N GLN A 84 -5.06 2.36 -15.98
CA GLN A 84 -4.94 3.47 -15.03
C GLN A 84 -4.15 3.05 -13.80
N ILE A 85 -4.43 1.86 -13.26
CA ILE A 85 -3.72 1.33 -12.09
C ILE A 85 -2.23 1.15 -12.40
N LEU A 86 -1.86 0.67 -13.60
CA LEU A 86 -0.45 0.57 -13.99
C LEU A 86 0.24 1.93 -14.01
N ILE A 87 -0.41 2.94 -14.61
CA ILE A 87 0.11 4.32 -14.64
C ILE A 87 0.31 4.86 -13.22
N ASP A 88 -0.68 4.65 -12.34
CA ASP A 88 -0.63 5.11 -10.96
C ASP A 88 0.48 4.41 -10.16
N LEU A 89 0.74 3.12 -10.41
CA LEU A 89 1.83 2.38 -9.77
C LEU A 89 3.21 2.85 -10.24
N LEU A 90 3.37 3.10 -11.54
CA LEU A 90 4.62 3.66 -12.08
C LEU A 90 4.89 5.05 -11.49
N ARG A 91 3.85 5.87 -11.34
CA ARG A 91 3.96 7.19 -10.71
C ARG A 91 4.47 7.12 -9.26
N ILE A 92 4.11 6.09 -8.48
CA ILE A 92 4.65 5.92 -7.11
C ILE A 92 6.19 5.86 -7.12
N ARG A 93 6.78 5.20 -8.12
CA ARG A 93 8.24 5.06 -8.21
C ARG A 93 8.93 6.33 -8.69
N ASP A 94 8.27 7.08 -9.56
CA ASP A 94 8.87 8.23 -10.23
C ASP A 94 8.62 9.56 -9.51
N ASP A 95 7.57 9.65 -8.68
CA ASP A 95 7.15 10.88 -7.99
C ASP A 95 7.58 10.88 -6.52
N SER A 96 8.72 11.53 -6.24
CA SER A 96 9.26 11.68 -4.88
C SER A 96 8.37 12.52 -3.94
N LYS A 97 7.29 13.13 -4.44
CA LYS A 97 6.35 13.94 -3.64
C LYS A 97 5.10 13.18 -3.25
N MET A 98 4.92 11.96 -3.75
CA MET A 98 3.72 11.18 -3.48
C MET A 98 3.63 10.86 -2.00
N ILE A 99 2.49 11.21 -1.38
CA ILE A 99 2.33 11.04 0.06
C ILE A 99 1.88 9.61 0.38
N LEU A 100 2.16 9.16 1.61
CA LEU A 100 1.80 7.82 2.11
C LEU A 100 0.35 7.43 1.79
N ILE A 101 -0.59 8.35 2.00
CA ILE A 101 -2.02 8.07 1.84
C ILE A 101 -2.39 7.86 0.37
N GLU A 102 -1.80 8.62 -0.56
CA GLU A 102 -1.99 8.45 -2.00
C GLU A 102 -1.45 7.09 -2.45
N THR A 103 -0.23 6.75 -1.99
CA THR A 103 0.40 5.46 -2.23
C THR A 103 -0.52 4.32 -1.75
N LYS A 104 -1.01 4.40 -0.51
CA LYS A 104 -1.96 3.43 0.05
C LYS A 104 -3.23 3.29 -0.79
N VAL A 105 -3.78 4.39 -1.31
CA VAL A 105 -5.01 4.35 -2.14
C VAL A 105 -4.76 3.63 -3.46
N THR A 106 -3.63 3.88 -4.11
CA THR A 106 -3.23 3.20 -5.34
C THR A 106 -3.01 1.70 -5.09
N ILE A 107 -2.27 1.35 -4.04
CA ILE A 107 -2.02 -0.06 -3.66
C ILE A 107 -3.34 -0.79 -3.36
N ASN A 108 -4.27 -0.17 -2.62
CA ASN A 108 -5.60 -0.76 -2.38
C ASN A 108 -6.40 -0.98 -3.68
N SER A 109 -6.26 -0.09 -4.65
CA SER A 109 -6.94 -0.22 -5.95
C SER A 109 -6.35 -1.37 -6.76
N ALA A 110 -5.02 -1.52 -6.74
CA ALA A 110 -4.32 -2.66 -7.34
C ALA A 110 -4.73 -3.99 -6.66
N LEU A 111 -4.73 -4.05 -5.33
CA LEU A 111 -5.17 -5.23 -4.57
C LEU A 111 -6.60 -5.65 -4.94
N ARG A 112 -7.53 -4.70 -5.03
CA ARG A 112 -8.91 -4.96 -5.44
C ARG A 112 -9.02 -5.47 -6.88
N LEU A 113 -8.20 -4.96 -7.80
CA LEU A 113 -8.14 -5.46 -9.18
C LEU A 113 -7.68 -6.92 -9.17
N LEU A 114 -6.57 -7.22 -8.49
CA LEU A 114 -5.99 -8.56 -8.42
C LEU A 114 -6.96 -9.58 -7.79
N GLN A 115 -7.68 -9.19 -6.73
CA GLN A 115 -8.68 -10.05 -6.07
C GLN A 115 -9.91 -10.34 -6.95
N ARG A 116 -10.25 -9.45 -7.88
CA ARG A 116 -11.43 -9.59 -8.76
C ARG A 116 -11.15 -10.40 -10.02
N SER A 117 -9.88 -10.47 -10.45
CA SER A 117 -9.48 -11.24 -11.61
C SER A 117 -9.57 -12.74 -11.30
N LYS A 118 -10.62 -13.40 -11.79
CA LYS A 118 -10.82 -14.87 -11.67
C LYS A 118 -9.62 -15.68 -12.15
N ASP A 119 -8.87 -15.17 -13.13
CA ASP A 119 -7.69 -15.83 -13.69
C ASP A 119 -6.46 -15.79 -12.76
N LEU A 120 -6.39 -14.85 -11.81
CA LEU A 120 -5.35 -14.82 -10.78
C LEU A 120 -5.53 -15.91 -9.73
N GLN A 121 -6.77 -16.36 -9.48
CA GLN A 121 -7.01 -17.52 -8.61
C GLN A 121 -6.33 -18.79 -9.14
N ARG A 122 -6.09 -18.88 -10.46
CA ARG A 122 -5.38 -20.01 -11.09
C ARG A 122 -3.86 -19.91 -11.02
N LEU A 123 -3.31 -18.71 -10.84
CA LEU A 123 -1.86 -18.49 -10.68
C LEU A 123 -1.39 -18.69 -9.23
N CYS A 124 -2.33 -18.71 -8.28
CA CYS A 124 -2.10 -18.91 -6.85
C CYS A 124 -2.50 -20.32 -6.35
N GLN A 125 -2.73 -21.27 -7.27
CA GLN A 125 -2.94 -22.71 -7.02
C GLN A 125 -1.73 -23.48 -7.51
#